data_AF-A0A353JZH1-F1
#
_entry.id   AF-A0A353JZH1-F1
#
_cell.length_a   1.000
_cell.length_b   1.000
_cell.length_c   1.000
_cell.angle_alpha   90.00
_cell.angle_beta   90.00
_cell.angle_gamma   90.00
#
_symmetry.space_group_name_H-M   'P 1'
#
loop_
_entity.id
_entity.type
_entity.pdbx_description
1 polymer ?
#
loop_
_entity_poly.entity_id
_entity_poly.type
_entity_poly.pdbx_seq_one_letter_code
_entity_poly.pdbx_strand_id
1 'polypeptide(L)'
;LNGEKVGILGTEENLDKYEGNIKICIGKRSEPGIIAANLFDCLREFDKIDVDYIISEGFSEKGIGLAIMNRLKKAAAYNIIDLK
;
A
#
# COMPACT_ATOMS: atom_id res chain seq x y z
N LEU A 1 -6.59 -11.87 -12.74
CA LEU A 1 -7.05 -10.49 -12.90
C LEU A 1 -7.43 -10.29 -14.35
N ASN A 2 -8.69 -10.47 -14.73
CA ASN A 2 -9.12 -10.45 -16.13
C ASN A 2 -9.71 -9.08 -16.46
N GLY A 3 -8.85 -8.14 -16.87
CA GLY A 3 -9.25 -6.78 -17.26
C GLY A 3 -9.35 -5.78 -16.10
N GLU A 4 -9.12 -6.20 -14.87
CA GLU A 4 -9.15 -5.34 -13.69
C GLU A 4 -7.91 -4.42 -13.64
N LYS A 5 -8.13 -3.13 -13.38
CA LYS A 5 -7.09 -2.16 -13.09
C LYS A 5 -6.61 -2.37 -11.67
N VAL A 6 -5.37 -2.82 -11.52
CA VAL A 6 -4.76 -3.05 -10.21
C VAL A 6 -3.72 -1.98 -9.92
N GLY A 7 -3.89 -1.29 -8.81
CA GLY A 7 -2.92 -0.39 -8.21
C GLY A 7 -2.00 -1.13 -7.25
N ILE A 8 -0.71 -0.80 -7.25
CA ILE A 8 0.28 -1.37 -6.34
C ILE A 8 0.85 -0.28 -5.46
N LEU A 9 0.69 -0.44 -4.15
CA LEU A 9 1.22 0.44 -3.12
C LEU A 9 2.40 -0.23 -2.41
N GLY A 10 3.61 0.27 -2.66
CA GLY A 10 4.84 -0.31 -2.11
C GLY A 10 5.83 0.75 -1.67
N THR A 11 6.89 0.32 -0.98
CA THR A 11 8.04 1.17 -0.69
C THR A 11 8.99 1.25 -1.87
N GLU A 12 9.87 2.27 -1.84
CA GLU A 12 10.90 2.51 -2.85
C GLU A 12 11.76 1.26 -3.13
N GLU A 13 12.07 0.47 -2.09
CA GLU A 13 12.92 -0.72 -2.19
C GLU A 13 12.28 -1.90 -2.94
N ASN A 14 10.94 -1.91 -3.05
CA ASN A 14 10.18 -3.04 -3.59
C ASN A 14 9.33 -2.69 -4.81
N LEU A 15 9.03 -1.41 -5.05
CA LEU A 15 8.08 -1.01 -6.10
C LEU A 15 8.48 -1.48 -7.51
N ASP A 16 9.79 -1.55 -7.79
CA ASP A 16 10.32 -2.03 -9.07
C ASP A 16 10.26 -3.56 -9.21
N LYS A 17 10.13 -4.29 -8.11
CA LYS A 17 10.00 -5.76 -8.10
C LYS A 17 8.57 -6.20 -8.43
N TYR A 18 7.60 -5.29 -8.35
CA TYR A 18 6.21 -5.58 -8.63
C TYR A 18 5.87 -5.33 -10.10
N GLU A 19 5.21 -6.31 -10.71
CA GLU A 19 4.65 -6.20 -12.06
C GLU A 19 3.33 -5.42 -12.03
N GLY A 20 3.18 -4.44 -12.91
CA GLY A 20 1.96 -3.65 -13.03
C GLY A 20 2.25 -2.23 -13.51
N ASN A 21 1.22 -1.60 -14.08
CA ASN A 21 1.35 -0.28 -14.72
C ASN A 21 1.00 0.87 -13.77
N ILE A 22 0.18 0.61 -12.73
CA ILE A 22 -0.28 1.63 -11.79
C ILE A 22 0.41 1.37 -10.46
N LYS A 23 1.48 2.11 -10.19
CA LYS A 23 2.35 1.90 -9.02
C LYS A 23 2.54 3.23 -8.31
N ILE A 24 2.34 3.24 -6.99
CA ILE A 24 2.53 4.42 -6.14
C ILE A 24 3.52 4.06 -5.04
N CYS A 25 4.58 4.87 -4.93
CA CYS A 25 5.54 4.77 -3.83
C CYS A 25 4.99 5.51 -2.61
N ILE A 26 4.88 4.84 -1.47
CA ILE A 26 4.46 5.47 -0.21
C ILE A 26 5.62 6.10 0.57
N GLY A 27 6.87 5.77 0.19
CA GLY A 27 8.10 6.23 0.83
C GLY A 27 9.11 5.09 1.04
N LYS A 28 10.14 5.35 1.84
CA LYS A 28 11.18 4.37 2.20
C LYS A 28 10.77 3.55 3.40
N ARG A 29 11.09 2.26 3.41
CA ARG A 29 10.81 1.35 4.52
C ARG A 29 11.45 1.82 5.84
N SER A 30 12.60 2.49 5.75
CA SER A 30 13.33 3.05 6.89
C SER A 30 12.69 4.30 7.51
N GLU A 31 11.68 4.89 6.87
CA GLU A 31 11.09 6.19 7.25
C GLU A 31 9.59 6.07 7.55
N PRO A 32 9.19 5.34 8.61
CA PRO A 32 7.78 5.04 8.90
C PRO A 32 6.93 6.30 9.14
N GLY A 33 7.52 7.41 9.57
CA GLY A 33 6.81 8.68 9.70
C GLY A 33 6.31 9.23 8.36
N ILE A 34 7.10 9.08 7.29
CA ILE A 34 6.72 9.49 5.94
C ILE A 34 5.64 8.56 5.40
N ILE A 35 5.79 7.25 5.60
CA ILE A 35 4.77 6.26 5.20
C ILE A 35 3.42 6.59 5.85
N ALA A 36 3.42 6.91 7.16
CA ALA A 36 2.20 7.28 7.88
C ALA A 36 1.56 8.56 7.35
N ALA A 37 2.36 9.57 7.02
CA ALA A 37 1.88 10.83 6.46
C ALA A 37 1.28 10.65 5.06
N ASN A 38 1.89 9.82 4.23
CA ASN A 38 1.50 9.64 2.83
C ASN A 38 0.34 8.67 2.62
N LEU A 39 0.08 7.76 3.56
CA LEU A 39 -0.87 6.64 3.38
C LEU A 39 -2.22 7.07 2.79
N PHE A 40 -2.86 8.09 3.37
CA PHE A 40 -4.18 8.53 2.89
C PHE A 40 -4.12 9.26 1.54
N ASP A 41 -3.02 9.94 1.24
CA ASP A 41 -2.86 10.62 -0.03
C ASP A 41 -2.65 9.61 -1.16
N CYS A 42 -1.84 8.57 -0.94
CA CYS A 42 -1.68 7.46 -1.88
C CYS A 42 -3.01 6.72 -2.12
N LEU A 43 -3.79 6.44 -1.06
CA LEU A 43 -5.10 5.79 -1.22
C LEU A 43 -6.06 6.66 -2.05
N ARG A 44 -6.11 7.97 -1.78
CA ARG A 44 -6.92 8.90 -2.57
C ARG A 44 -6.43 9.07 -4.00
N GLU A 45 -5.15 8.85 -4.25
CA GLU A 45 -4.61 8.86 -5.60
C GLU A 45 -5.10 7.65 -6.40
N PHE A 46 -5.17 6.46 -5.79
CA PHE A 46 -5.82 5.31 -6.41
C PHE A 46 -7.31 5.55 -6.70
N ASP A 47 -8.04 6.21 -5.79
CA ASP A 47 -9.45 6.59 -6.03
C ASP A 47 -9.58 7.49 -7.28
N LYS A 48 -8.63 8.42 -7.49
CA LYS A 48 -8.63 9.30 -8.68
C LYS A 48 -8.29 8.56 -9.97
N ILE A 49 -7.42 7.54 -9.89
CA ILE A 49 -7.02 6.71 -11.03
C ILE A 49 -8.13 5.72 -11.40
N ASP A 50 -9.10 5.49 -10.49
CA ASP A 50 -10.23 4.60 -10.68
C ASP A 50 -9.75 3.16 -10.92
N VAL A 51 -8.98 2.64 -9.95
CA VAL A 51 -8.53 1.24 -9.91
C VAL A 51 -9.59 0.35 -9.26
N ASP A 52 -9.69 -0.89 -9.72
CA ASP A 52 -10.61 -1.87 -9.17
C ASP A 52 -10.08 -2.47 -7.86
N TYR A 53 -8.76 -2.65 -7.76
CA TYR A 53 -8.10 -3.22 -6.59
C TYR A 53 -6.79 -2.51 -6.27
N ILE A 54 -6.46 -2.44 -4.99
CA ILE A 54 -5.14 -2.02 -4.50
C ILE A 54 -4.49 -3.22 -3.82
N ILE A 55 -3.27 -3.54 -4.24
CA ILE A 55 -2.40 -4.50 -3.54
C ILE A 55 -1.32 -3.70 -2.83
N SER A 56 -1.16 -3.92 -1.53
CA SER A 56 -0.13 -3.27 -0.74
C SER A 56 0.66 -4.30 0.07
N GLU A 57 1.96 -4.07 0.20
CA GLU A 57 2.78 -4.84 1.13
C GLU A 57 2.47 -4.47 2.60
N GLY A 58 2.68 -5.44 3.49
CA GLY A 58 2.53 -5.22 4.93
C GLY A 58 3.73 -4.47 5.54
N PHE A 59 3.48 -3.67 6.56
CA PHE A 59 4.48 -2.95 7.35
C PHE A 59 4.71 -3.60 8.71
N SER A 60 5.85 -3.30 9.36
CA SER A 60 6.15 -3.77 10.71
C SER A 60 5.09 -3.30 11.70
N GLU A 61 4.52 -4.17 12.53
CA GLU A 61 3.55 -3.80 13.57
C GLU A 61 4.20 -3.33 14.87
N LYS A 62 5.33 -2.62 14.77
CA LYS A 62 6.05 -2.04 15.92
C LYS A 62 6.03 -0.51 15.84
N GLY A 63 5.84 0.15 16.98
CA GLY A 63 5.83 1.61 17.07
C GLY A 63 4.81 2.25 16.11
N ILE A 64 5.25 3.21 15.31
CA ILE A 64 4.42 3.90 14.29
C ILE A 64 3.81 2.90 13.30
N GLY A 65 4.52 1.82 12.96
CA GLY A 65 4.04 0.84 12.00
C GLY A 65 2.78 0.09 12.44
N LEU A 66 2.52 -0.04 13.75
CA LEU A 66 1.25 -0.55 14.26
C LEU A 66 0.07 0.38 13.87
N ALA A 67 0.28 1.69 13.94
CA ALA A 67 -0.74 2.67 13.55
C ALA A 67 -0.97 2.66 12.03
N ILE A 68 0.11 2.55 11.24
CA ILE A 68 0.04 2.40 9.78
C ILE A 68 -0.78 1.16 9.42
N MET A 69 -0.41 -0.01 9.98
CA MET A 69 -1.12 -1.26 9.70
C MET A 69 -2.57 -1.23 10.15
N ASN A 70 -2.89 -0.60 11.28
CA ASN A 70 -4.29 -0.43 11.70
C ASN A 70 -5.10 0.34 10.65
N ARG A 71 -4.55 1.42 10.09
CA ARG A 71 -5.22 2.18 9.02
C ARG A 71 -5.29 1.41 7.71
N LEU A 72 -4.20 0.77 7.31
CA LEU A 72 -4.14 -0.02 6.08
C LEU A 72 -5.11 -1.21 6.11
N LYS A 73 -5.14 -1.97 7.22
CA LYS A 73 -6.09 -3.09 7.41
C LYS A 73 -7.54 -2.62 7.31
N LYS A 74 -7.86 -1.44 7.86
CA LYS A 74 -9.20 -0.85 7.73
C LYS A 74 -9.53 -0.47 6.28
N ALA A 75 -8.58 0.13 5.57
CA ALA A 75 -8.75 0.45 4.14
C ALA A 75 -8.95 -0.83 3.29
N ALA A 76 -8.26 -1.91 3.64
CA ALA A 76 -8.40 -3.21 3.00
C ALA A 76 -9.65 -3.99 3.45
N ALA A 77 -10.55 -3.42 4.27
CA ALA A 77 -11.67 -4.12 4.89
C ALA A 77 -11.26 -5.45 5.57
N TYR A 78 -10.06 -5.48 6.15
CA TYR A 78 -9.41 -6.65 6.74
C TYR A 78 -9.17 -7.83 5.78
N ASN A 79 -9.19 -7.60 4.46
CA ASN A 79 -8.73 -8.57 3.47
C ASN A 79 -7.20 -8.61 3.46
N ILE A 80 -6.64 -9.54 4.23
CA ILE A 80 -5.20 -9.68 4.47
C ILE A 80 -4.77 -11.06 4.00
N ILE A 81 -3.69 -11.11 3.22
CA ILE A 81 -3.09 -12.37 2.75
C ILE A 81 -1.79 -12.58 3.52
N ASP A 82 -1.79 -13.53 4.44
CA ASP A 82 -0.58 -13.98 5.13
C ASP A 82 0.12 -15.04 4.28
N LEU A 83 1.30 -14.69 3.76
CA LEU A 83 2.17 -15.64 3.06
C LEU A 83 2.88 -16.50 4.13
N LYS A 84 2.55 -17.79 4.15
CA LYS A 84 3.22 -18.79 4.99
C LYS A 84 4.56 -19.21 4.41
#